data_AF-A0A537L8V0-F1
#
_entry.id   AF-A0A537L8V0-F1
#
_cell.length_a   1.000
_cell.length_b   1.000
_cell.length_c   1.000
_cell.angle_alpha   90.00
_cell.angle_beta   90.00
_cell.angle_gamma   90.00
#
_symmetry.space_group_name_H-M   'P 1'
#
loop_
_entity.id
_entity.type
_entity.pdbx_description
1 polymer ?
#
loop_
_entity_poly.entity_id
_entity_poly.type
_entity_poly.pdbx_seq_one_letter_code
_entity_poly.pdbx_strand_id
1 'polypeptide(L)'
;MIELVFISETKRVWTGFGKLRTSDTKEWDGLGEVIGIEGLGAGLGPSATPGRLGVSGVSTQVIQSAVNATEYKDQPILIYLQPFQNRALYGAPVPLQLRFMKSLEISRSDGTRSIAVNHEGPYTGRRRPAAGWYSFADQQKRSPGDLFCERVFDLLFKQERFPDY
;
A
#
# COMPACT_ATOMS: atom_id res chain seq x y z
N MET A 1 5.44 5.63 -15.01
CA MET A 1 6.00 4.28 -14.74
C MET A 1 5.66 3.91 -13.30
N ILE A 2 5.44 2.63 -13.02
CA ILE A 2 4.90 2.15 -11.75
C ILE A 2 5.70 0.92 -11.32
N GLU A 3 6.27 0.98 -10.13
CA GLU A 3 6.94 -0.15 -9.48
C GLU A 3 6.02 -0.67 -8.37
N LEU A 4 5.59 -1.92 -8.51
CA LEU A 4 4.72 -2.64 -7.59
C LEU A 4 5.58 -3.64 -6.82
N VAL A 5 5.72 -3.44 -5.52
CA VAL A 5 6.49 -4.34 -4.67
C VAL A 5 5.53 -5.36 -4.07
N PHE A 6 5.76 -6.63 -4.35
CA PHE A 6 5.10 -7.76 -3.69
C PHE A 6 6.10 -8.41 -2.72
N ILE A 7 5.62 -9.25 -1.80
CA ILE A 7 6.51 -9.98 -0.89
C ILE A 7 7.47 -10.90 -1.66
N SER A 8 6.98 -11.55 -2.71
CA SER A 8 7.73 -12.52 -3.51
C SER A 8 8.65 -11.86 -4.55
N GLU A 9 8.22 -10.74 -5.12
CA GLU A 9 8.89 -10.11 -6.26
C GLU A 9 8.54 -8.63 -6.42
N THR A 10 9.24 -7.93 -7.32
CA THR A 10 8.90 -6.55 -7.70
C THR A 10 8.58 -6.50 -9.18
N LYS A 11 7.39 -6.02 -9.53
CA LYS A 11 6.97 -5.80 -10.91
C LYS A 11 7.15 -4.33 -11.30
N ARG A 12 7.72 -4.09 -12.48
CA ARG A 12 7.98 -2.76 -13.02
C ARG A 12 7.27 -2.60 -14.34
N VAL A 13 6.35 -1.64 -14.41
CA VAL A 13 5.50 -1.45 -15.57
C VAL A 13 5.47 0.00 -16.04
N TRP A 14 5.23 0.21 -17.33
CA TRP A 14 5.05 1.54 -17.90
C TRP A 14 3.94 1.59 -18.95
N THR A 15 3.42 2.79 -19.20
CA THR A 15 2.26 3.09 -20.05
C THR A 15 2.55 3.01 -21.55
N GLY A 16 3.76 2.62 -21.95
CA GLY A 16 4.11 2.47 -23.36
C GLY A 16 4.20 1.01 -23.77
N PHE A 17 4.78 0.78 -24.95
CA PHE A 17 4.89 -0.53 -25.57
C PHE A 17 6.31 -1.09 -25.49
N GLY A 18 6.42 -2.38 -25.21
CA GLY A 18 7.70 -3.09 -25.18
C GLY A 18 8.49 -2.86 -23.89
N LYS A 19 9.67 -3.46 -23.80
CA LYS A 19 10.57 -3.28 -22.66
C LYS A 19 11.27 -1.93 -22.75
N LEU A 20 11.27 -1.19 -21.65
CA LEU A 20 12.01 0.05 -21.51
C LEU A 20 13.12 -0.15 -20.48
N ARG A 21 14.37 0.15 -20.86
CA ARG A 21 15.50 0.15 -19.94
C ARG A 21 15.87 1.59 -19.62
N THR A 22 15.77 1.97 -18.35
CA THR A 22 16.06 3.33 -17.88
C THR A 22 17.54 3.51 -17.52
N SER A 23 17.99 4.75 -17.33
CA SER A 23 19.40 5.07 -17.07
C SER A 23 19.94 4.50 -15.74
N ASP A 24 19.05 4.16 -14.81
CA ASP A 24 19.34 3.46 -13.55
C ASP A 24 19.41 1.93 -13.71
N THR A 25 19.51 1.44 -14.95
CA THR A 25 19.58 0.03 -15.35
C THR A 25 18.35 -0.83 -15.08
N LYS A 26 17.27 -0.26 -14.55
CA LYS A 26 16.00 -0.98 -14.35
C LYS A 26 15.32 -1.26 -15.69
N GLU A 27 14.69 -2.43 -15.78
CA GLU A 27 13.81 -2.81 -16.88
C GLU A 27 12.34 -2.64 -16.48
N TRP A 28 11.55 -2.13 -17.42
CA TRP A 28 10.12 -1.86 -17.26
C TRP A 28 9.35 -2.53 -18.40
N ASP A 29 8.34 -3.31 -18.04
CA ASP A 29 7.47 -3.97 -19.01
C ASP A 29 6.35 -3.04 -19.46
N GLY A 30 6.22 -2.86 -20.77
CA GLY A 30 5.18 -2.02 -21.36
C GLY A 30 3.82 -2.72 -21.31
N LEU A 31 2.82 -2.08 -20.74
CA LEU A 31 1.44 -2.59 -20.71
C LEU A 31 0.61 -2.10 -21.90
N GLY A 32 1.17 -1.25 -22.76
CA GLY A 32 0.45 -0.61 -23.86
C GLY A 32 -0.52 0.47 -23.39
N GLU A 33 -1.53 0.78 -24.22
CA GLU A 33 -2.51 1.86 -24.00
C GLU A 33 -3.49 1.62 -22.84
N VAL A 34 -3.51 0.43 -22.27
CA VAL A 34 -4.62 -0.03 -21.43
C VAL A 34 -4.27 0.10 -19.94
N ILE A 35 -3.93 1.31 -19.50
CA ILE A 35 -3.76 1.64 -18.08
C ILE A 35 -4.66 2.82 -17.71
N GLY A 36 -5.58 2.60 -16.77
CA GLY A 36 -6.27 3.67 -16.05
C GLY A 36 -5.47 4.06 -14.80
N ILE A 37 -5.05 5.32 -14.70
CA ILE A 37 -4.35 5.84 -13.53
C ILE A 37 -5.21 6.94 -12.90
N GLU A 38 -5.77 6.65 -11.72
CA GLU A 38 -6.63 7.56 -10.98
C GLU A 38 -6.02 7.90 -9.61
N GLY A 39 -6.38 9.08 -9.08
CA GLY A 39 -5.99 9.46 -7.72
C GLY A 39 -4.55 9.97 -7.55
N LEU A 40 -3.87 10.33 -8.63
CA LEU A 40 -2.55 11.01 -8.58
C LEU A 40 -2.63 12.49 -8.14
N GLY A 41 -3.82 13.05 -7.97
CA GLY A 41 -4.00 14.42 -7.53
C GLY A 41 -3.35 14.67 -6.16
N ALA A 42 -2.55 15.74 -6.06
CA ALA A 42 -2.13 16.29 -4.78
C ALA A 42 -3.30 17.11 -4.23
N GLY A 43 -4.14 16.49 -3.39
CA GLY A 43 -5.21 17.21 -2.72
C GLY A 43 -4.63 18.37 -1.89
N LEU A 44 -5.02 19.61 -2.21
CA LEU A 44 -4.71 20.79 -1.41
C LEU A 44 -5.61 20.76 -0.16
N GLY A 45 -5.35 19.84 0.76
CA GLY A 45 -6.17 19.66 1.97
C GLY A 45 -5.74 18.48 2.83
N PRO A 46 -6.33 18.31 4.02
CA PRO A 46 -5.96 17.25 4.96
C PRO A 46 -6.48 15.85 4.56
N SER A 47 -7.15 15.73 3.42
CA SER A 47 -7.72 14.47 2.94
C SER A 47 -6.75 13.79 1.98
N ALA A 48 -6.29 12.60 2.35
CA ALA A 48 -5.55 11.74 1.43
C ALA A 48 -6.53 11.10 0.45
N THR A 49 -6.36 11.37 -0.84
CA THR A 49 -7.23 10.80 -1.88
C THR A 49 -6.78 9.36 -2.17
N PRO A 50 -7.65 8.34 -1.98
CA PRO A 50 -7.39 7.00 -2.48
C PRO A 50 -7.32 7.03 -4.01
N GLY A 51 -6.56 6.12 -4.59
CA GLY A 51 -6.43 6.03 -6.04
C GLY A 51 -6.58 4.60 -6.53
N ARG A 52 -6.70 4.49 -7.86
CA ARG A 52 -6.98 3.25 -8.56
C ARG A 52 -6.06 3.13 -9.76
N LEU A 53 -5.32 2.03 -9.81
CA LEU A 53 -4.45 1.67 -10.94
C LEU A 53 -5.05 0.45 -11.63
N GLY A 54 -5.73 0.68 -12.76
CA GLY A 54 -6.41 -0.36 -13.53
C GLY A 54 -5.63 -0.76 -14.77
N VAL A 55 -5.59 -2.06 -15.06
CA VAL A 55 -5.13 -2.62 -16.33
C VAL A 55 -6.24 -3.51 -16.89
N SER A 56 -6.54 -3.36 -18.18
CA SER A 56 -7.53 -4.19 -18.87
C SER A 56 -6.88 -5.07 -19.94
N GLY A 57 -7.53 -6.18 -20.32
CA GLY A 57 -6.95 -7.16 -21.25
C GLY A 57 -5.99 -8.16 -20.59
N VAL A 58 -6.16 -8.43 -19.29
CA VAL A 58 -5.25 -9.28 -18.52
C VAL A 58 -5.59 -10.77 -18.68
N SER A 59 -4.57 -11.63 -18.82
CA SER A 59 -4.73 -13.07 -18.96
C SER A 59 -5.26 -13.74 -17.67
N THR A 60 -5.92 -14.89 -17.79
CA THR A 60 -6.50 -15.62 -16.65
C THR A 60 -5.46 -15.97 -15.58
N GLN A 61 -4.22 -16.25 -15.98
CA GLN A 61 -3.14 -16.69 -15.10
C GLN A 61 -2.68 -15.57 -14.16
N VAL A 62 -2.57 -14.33 -14.67
CA VAL A 62 -2.19 -13.15 -13.87
C VAL A 62 -3.25 -12.81 -12.83
N ILE A 63 -4.52 -13.07 -13.14
CA ILE A 63 -5.63 -12.87 -12.20
C ILE A 63 -5.60 -13.89 -11.07
N GLN A 64 -5.23 -15.14 -11.35
CA GLN A 64 -5.16 -16.21 -10.35
C GLN A 64 -4.02 -16.00 -9.34
N SER A 65 -2.88 -15.47 -9.78
CA SER A 65 -1.79 -15.07 -8.87
C SER A 65 -2.15 -13.89 -7.97
N ALA A 66 -3.09 -13.04 -8.39
CA ALA A 66 -3.46 -11.82 -7.68
C ALA A 66 -4.40 -12.07 -6.47
N VAL A 67 -4.82 -13.31 -6.22
CA VAL A 67 -5.81 -13.64 -5.18
C VAL A 67 -5.22 -13.61 -3.77
N ASN A 68 -3.89 -13.69 -3.62
CA ASN A 68 -3.28 -13.75 -2.30
C ASN A 68 -3.09 -12.36 -1.66
N ALA A 69 -4.04 -11.96 -0.80
CA ALA A 69 -3.97 -10.69 -0.08
C ALA A 69 -2.69 -10.49 0.74
N THR A 70 -2.09 -11.57 1.26
CA THR A 70 -0.85 -11.45 2.03
C THR A 70 0.32 -10.95 1.20
N GLU A 71 0.33 -11.23 -0.10
CA GLU A 71 1.46 -10.93 -0.98
C GLU A 71 1.56 -9.44 -1.36
N TYR A 72 0.42 -8.74 -1.42
CA TYR A 72 0.38 -7.34 -1.87
C TYR A 72 -0.07 -6.36 -0.78
N LYS A 73 -0.84 -6.79 0.21
CA LYS A 73 -1.48 -5.84 1.13
C LYS A 73 -0.44 -5.06 1.93
N ASP A 74 -0.64 -3.74 1.97
CA ASP A 74 0.22 -2.75 2.61
C ASP A 74 1.66 -2.70 2.05
N GLN A 75 1.91 -3.36 0.91
CA GLN A 75 3.19 -3.26 0.20
C GLN A 75 3.26 -1.99 -0.66
N PRO A 76 4.46 -1.43 -0.88
CA PRO A 76 4.61 -0.14 -1.52
C PRO A 76 4.38 -0.18 -3.04
N ILE A 77 3.85 0.94 -3.54
CA ILE A 77 3.79 1.31 -4.95
C ILE A 77 4.60 2.60 -5.12
N LEU A 78 5.56 2.58 -6.02
CA LEU A 78 6.37 3.75 -6.36
C LEU A 78 6.02 4.20 -7.77
N ILE A 79 5.58 5.45 -7.88
CA ILE A 79 5.15 6.04 -9.15
C ILE A 79 6.22 7.02 -9.60
N TYR A 80 6.70 6.83 -10.82
CA TYR A 80 7.77 7.60 -11.42
C TYR A 80 7.33 8.30 -12.70
N LEU A 81 7.89 9.48 -12.93
CA LEU A 81 7.88 10.18 -14.21
C LEU A 81 9.20 9.94 -14.93
N GLN A 82 9.14 9.41 -16.15
CA GLN A 82 10.29 9.36 -17.04
C GLN A 82 10.15 10.47 -18.09
N PRO A 83 11.03 11.48 -18.08
CA PRO A 83 11.05 12.47 -19.15
C PRO A 83 11.53 11.83 -20.45
N PHE A 84 10.94 12.28 -21.56
CA PHE A 84 11.38 11.95 -22.91
C PHE A 84 11.72 13.24 -23.65
N GLN A 85 12.81 13.21 -24.42
CA GLN A 85 13.20 14.27 -25.34
C GLN A 85 13.40 13.67 -26.73
N ASN A 86 12.68 14.17 -27.74
CA ASN A 86 12.72 13.64 -29.10
C ASN A 86 12.55 12.11 -29.20
N ARG A 87 11.61 11.55 -28.42
CA ARG A 87 11.34 10.10 -28.30
C ARG A 87 12.46 9.26 -27.67
N ALA A 88 13.58 9.88 -27.27
CA ALA A 88 14.61 9.25 -26.46
C ALA A 88 14.37 9.52 -24.97
N LEU A 89 14.88 8.62 -24.12
CA LEU A 89 14.87 8.82 -22.67
C LEU A 89 15.72 10.03 -22.31
N TYR A 90 15.19 10.89 -21.44
CA TYR A 90 15.91 12.05 -20.93
C TYR A 90 16.05 11.96 -19.41
N GLY A 91 17.28 11.83 -18.95
CA GLY A 91 17.60 11.73 -17.52
C GLY A 91 17.07 10.48 -16.84
N ALA A 92 17.25 10.45 -15.52
CA ALA A 92 16.78 9.36 -14.67
C ALA A 92 15.28 9.51 -14.33
N PRO A 93 14.58 8.40 -14.02
CA PRO A 93 13.21 8.45 -13.51
C PRO A 93 13.09 9.32 -12.26
N VAL A 94 12.13 10.24 -12.25
CA VAL A 94 11.85 11.10 -11.10
C VAL A 94 10.73 10.49 -10.26
N PRO A 95 10.93 10.22 -8.95
CA PRO A 95 9.87 9.72 -8.08
C PRO A 95 8.81 10.79 -7.88
N LEU A 96 7.55 10.47 -8.19
CA LEU A 96 6.41 11.36 -7.99
C LEU A 96 5.69 11.07 -6.68
N GLN A 97 5.36 9.80 -6.42
CA GLN A 97 4.52 9.43 -5.29
C GLN A 97 4.89 8.05 -4.73
N LEU A 98 4.80 7.95 -3.40
CA LEU A 98 4.76 6.69 -2.66
C LEU A 98 3.30 6.42 -2.27
N ARG A 99 2.82 5.22 -2.58
CA ARG A 99 1.49 4.71 -2.21
C ARG A 99 1.61 3.29 -1.65
N PHE A 100 0.53 2.77 -1.10
CA PHE A 100 0.46 1.41 -0.56
C PHE A 100 -0.75 0.68 -1.11
N MET A 101 -0.57 -0.58 -1.53
CA MET A 101 -1.64 -1.44 -2.05
C MET A 101 -2.60 -1.82 -0.92
N LYS A 102 -3.91 -1.75 -1.16
CA LYS A 102 -4.94 -2.04 -0.14
C LYS A 102 -5.86 -3.18 -0.53
N SER A 103 -6.37 -3.15 -1.74
CA SER A 103 -7.24 -4.18 -2.28
C SER A 103 -7.05 -4.31 -3.78
N LEU A 104 -7.42 -5.48 -4.30
CA LEU A 104 -7.49 -5.75 -5.72
C LEU A 104 -8.94 -5.91 -6.14
N GLU A 105 -9.31 -5.28 -7.23
CA GLU A 105 -10.57 -5.46 -7.92
C GLU A 105 -10.34 -6.24 -9.19
N ILE A 106 -11.10 -7.31 -9.39
CA ILE A 106 -11.09 -8.08 -10.63
C ILE A 106 -12.48 -7.96 -11.23
N SER A 107 -12.56 -7.53 -12.48
CA SER A 107 -13.85 -7.45 -13.19
C SER A 107 -13.75 -8.06 -14.58
N ARG A 108 -14.91 -8.45 -15.10
CA ARG A 108 -15.05 -9.06 -16.43
C ARG A 108 -16.20 -8.37 -17.15
N SER A 109 -15.93 -7.80 -18.31
CA SER A 109 -16.93 -7.22 -19.22
C SER A 109 -16.62 -7.66 -20.64
N ASP A 110 -17.64 -8.07 -21.40
CA ASP A 110 -17.55 -8.31 -22.85
C ASP A 110 -16.37 -9.21 -23.28
N GLY A 111 -16.12 -10.28 -22.50
CA GLY A 111 -15.01 -11.21 -22.74
C GLY A 111 -13.63 -10.71 -22.29
N THR A 112 -13.50 -9.41 -21.99
CA THR A 112 -12.29 -8.79 -21.46
C THR A 112 -12.25 -8.89 -19.94
N ARG A 113 -11.07 -9.17 -19.38
CA ARG A 113 -10.84 -9.13 -17.93
C ARG A 113 -9.98 -7.93 -17.58
N SER A 114 -10.33 -7.25 -16.50
CA SER A 114 -9.54 -6.16 -15.96
C SER A 114 -9.20 -6.43 -14.50
N ILE A 115 -8.06 -5.91 -14.09
CA ILE A 115 -7.59 -5.92 -12.72
C ILE A 115 -7.29 -4.47 -12.32
N ALA A 116 -7.69 -4.08 -11.13
CA ALA A 116 -7.33 -2.78 -10.57
C ALA A 116 -6.79 -2.92 -9.16
N VAL A 117 -5.73 -2.17 -8.89
CA VAL A 117 -5.11 -2.05 -7.57
C VAL A 117 -5.64 -0.76 -6.95
N ASN A 118 -6.40 -0.91 -5.88
CA ASN A 118 -6.75 0.21 -5.02
C ASN A 118 -5.59 0.50 -4.09
N HIS A 119 -5.23 1.78 -4.01
CA HIS A 119 -4.08 2.21 -3.25
C HIS A 119 -4.33 3.48 -2.46
N GLU A 120 -3.55 3.64 -1.40
CA GLU A 120 -3.66 4.76 -0.47
C GLU A 120 -2.32 5.46 -0.32
N GLY A 121 -2.34 6.76 -0.02
CA GLY A 121 -1.11 7.50 0.32
C GLY A 121 -0.65 7.25 1.76
N PRO A 122 0.60 7.60 2.11
CA PRO A 122 1.16 7.43 3.46
C PRO A 122 0.39 8.19 4.55
N TYR A 123 -0.34 9.25 4.17
CA TYR A 123 -1.14 10.05 5.10
C TYR A 123 -2.57 9.55 5.27
N THR A 124 -2.96 8.48 4.58
CA THR A 124 -4.28 7.87 4.74
C THR A 124 -4.38 7.25 6.12
N GLY A 125 -5.46 7.52 6.84
CA GLY A 125 -5.65 7.01 8.20
C GLY A 125 -4.83 7.73 9.29
N ARG A 126 -4.08 8.81 8.98
CA ARG A 126 -3.30 9.58 9.97
C ARG A 126 -4.14 10.12 11.14
N ARG A 127 -5.45 10.29 10.95
CA ARG A 127 -6.40 10.74 11.98
C ARG A 127 -7.17 9.59 12.65
N ARG A 128 -6.84 8.34 12.36
CA ARG A 128 -7.49 7.20 13.00
C ARG A 128 -6.88 7.04 14.40
N PRO A 129 -7.65 7.16 15.49
CA PRO A 129 -7.13 6.89 16.81
C PRO A 129 -6.67 5.43 16.87
N ALA A 130 -5.58 5.17 17.59
CA ALA A 130 -5.22 3.82 17.94
C ALA A 130 -6.41 3.23 18.72
N ALA A 131 -7.00 2.14 18.22
CA ALA A 131 -8.16 1.49 18.83
C ALA A 131 -7.74 0.69 20.08
N GLY A 132 -7.09 1.38 21.01
CA GLY A 132 -6.59 0.85 22.26
C GLY A 132 -7.64 0.85 23.34
N TRP A 133 -7.70 -0.25 24.08
CA TRP A 133 -8.58 -0.42 25.23
C TRP A 133 -7.66 -0.68 26.41
N TYR A 134 -7.87 -0.05 27.57
CA TYR A 134 -7.08 -0.34 28.78
C TYR A 134 -7.49 -1.69 29.40
N SER A 135 -7.33 -2.76 28.64
CA SER A 135 -7.62 -4.13 29.01
C SER A 135 -6.33 -4.93 29.08
N PHE A 136 -6.30 -5.97 29.90
CA PHE A 136 -5.19 -6.92 29.98
C PHE A 136 -4.78 -7.45 28.59
N ALA A 137 -5.76 -7.79 27.74
CA ALA A 137 -5.49 -8.32 26.41
C ALA A 137 -4.82 -7.30 25.46
N ASP A 138 -5.18 -6.01 25.52
CA ASP A 138 -4.52 -4.97 24.71
C ASP A 138 -3.12 -4.67 25.26
N GLN A 139 -2.97 -4.63 26.59
CA GLN A 139 -1.68 -4.44 27.23
C GLN A 139 -0.69 -5.54 26.83
N GLN A 140 -1.08 -6.82 26.94
CA GLN A 140 -0.21 -7.94 26.61
C GLN A 140 0.19 -7.97 25.13
N LYS A 141 -0.66 -7.47 24.23
CA LYS A 141 -0.31 -7.32 22.81
C LYS A 141 0.74 -6.24 22.58
N ARG A 142 0.78 -5.18 23.40
CA ARG A 142 1.72 -4.05 23.27
C ARG A 142 3.01 -4.26 24.04
N SER A 143 2.92 -4.85 25.22
CA SER A 143 4.01 -5.03 26.17
C SER A 143 3.85 -6.39 26.87
N PRO A 144 4.31 -7.47 26.21
CA PRO A 144 4.23 -8.82 26.77
C PRO A 144 4.91 -8.91 28.14
N GLY A 145 4.19 -9.42 29.14
CA GLY A 145 4.66 -9.57 30.52
C GLY A 145 4.30 -8.41 31.45
N ASP A 146 3.75 -7.31 30.93
CA ASP A 146 3.21 -6.24 31.77
C ASP A 146 1.83 -6.62 32.31
N LEU A 147 1.71 -6.66 33.65
CA LEU A 147 0.51 -7.08 34.37
C LEU A 147 -0.28 -5.90 34.95
N PHE A 148 0.07 -4.66 34.61
CA PHE A 148 -0.60 -3.50 35.21
C PHE A 148 -2.13 -3.52 35.03
N CYS A 149 -2.66 -3.69 33.80
CA CYS A 149 -4.11 -3.73 33.55
C CYS A 149 -4.81 -4.98 34.11
N GLU A 150 -4.08 -6.04 34.46
CA GLU A 150 -4.63 -7.17 35.22
C GLU A 150 -4.94 -6.74 36.66
N ARG A 151 -4.01 -6.00 37.29
CA ARG A 151 -4.05 -5.63 38.71
C ARG A 151 -4.87 -4.38 39.00
N VAL A 152 -5.30 -3.63 37.98
CA VAL A 152 -6.09 -2.40 38.15
C VAL A 152 -7.36 -2.65 38.96
N PHE A 153 -8.05 -3.79 38.75
CA PHE A 153 -9.24 -4.13 39.53
C PHE A 153 -8.93 -4.42 41.00
N ASP A 154 -7.81 -5.10 41.27
CA ASP A 154 -7.40 -5.47 42.64
C ASP A 154 -7.01 -4.24 43.47
N LEU A 155 -6.51 -3.17 42.83
CA LEU A 155 -6.16 -1.92 43.51
C LEU A 155 -7.36 -1.25 44.19
N LEU A 156 -8.58 -1.45 43.69
CA LEU A 156 -9.78 -0.81 44.25
C LEU A 156 -10.06 -1.29 45.69
N PHE A 157 -9.70 -2.53 46.00
CA PHE A 157 -9.95 -3.15 47.31
C PHE A 157 -8.67 -3.38 48.11
N LYS A 158 -7.52 -2.90 47.61
CA LYS A 158 -6.24 -3.10 48.26
C LYS A 158 -6.14 -2.21 49.49
N GLN A 159 -6.23 -2.82 50.67
CA GLN A 159 -5.94 -2.16 51.94
C GLN A 159 -4.47 -2.35 52.28
N GLU A 160 -3.72 -1.26 52.31
CA GLU A 160 -2.35 -1.23 52.84
C GLU A 160 -2.39 -0.68 54.26
N ARG A 161 -1.74 -1.37 55.20
CA ARG A 161 -1.59 -0.88 56.56
C ARG A 161 -0.49 0.18 56.59
N PHE A 162 -0.81 1.38 57.08
CA PHE A 162 0.19 2.42 57.27
C PHE A 162 1.30 1.92 58.21
N PRO A 163 2.59 2.27 57.98
CA PRO A 163 3.65 1.88 58.89
C PRO A 163 3.42 2.55 60.25
N ASP A 164 3.11 1.74 61.25
CA ASP A 164 3.09 2.15 62.65
C ASP A 164 4.56 2.17 63.12
N TYR A 165 5.19 3.34 63.12
CA TYR A 165 6.49 3.57 63.74
C TYR A 165 6.36 3.88 65.23
#